data_AF-A0A259CXT0-F1
#
_entry.id   AF-A0A259CXT0-F1
#
_cell.length_a   1.000
_cell.length_b   1.000
_cell.length_c   1.000
_cell.angle_alpha   90.00
_cell.angle_beta   90.00
_cell.angle_gamma   90.00
#
_symmetry.space_group_name_H-M   'P 1'
#
loop_
_entity.id
_entity.type
_entity.pdbx_description
1 polymer ?
#
loop_
_entity_poly.entity_id
_entity_poly.type
_entity_poly.pdbx_seq_one_letter_code
_entity_poly.pdbx_strand_id
1 'polypeptide(L)'
;MKQFSRNTQSGFTLVELIVVIVVLGILAATALPKFINVSTEARAASVNGVTGALRSAVSLVQAKYYAAGNTAATTVTMQDGSAVTVAAGTGIPAGTAAGIGAALQSTEGFTVDYTTATAVTFRPTSGGSATCQVAYNGTTGLIDTPVVSGC
;
A
#
# COMPACT_ATOMS: atom_id res chain seq x y z
N MET A 1 1.97 70.91 7.63
CA MET A 1 2.34 70.20 6.37
C MET A 1 3.04 68.91 6.77
N LYS A 2 2.40 67.75 6.60
CA LYS A 2 2.99 66.43 6.93
C LYS A 2 3.78 65.94 5.70
N GLN A 3 5.10 65.82 5.84
CA GLN A 3 5.98 65.25 4.80
C GLN A 3 5.69 63.75 4.68
N PHE A 4 5.35 63.30 3.47
CA PHE A 4 5.34 61.88 3.13
C PHE A 4 6.78 61.43 2.89
N SER A 5 7.34 60.66 3.84
CA SER A 5 8.60 59.95 3.64
C SER A 5 8.42 58.91 2.54
N ARG A 6 9.12 59.06 1.41
CA ARG A 6 9.16 58.05 0.35
C ARG A 6 10.09 56.93 0.80
N ASN A 7 9.53 55.79 1.17
CA ASN A 7 10.30 54.55 1.25
C ASN A 7 10.79 54.21 -0.18
N THR A 8 12.10 54.21 -0.38
CA THR A 8 12.73 53.74 -1.62
C THR A 8 12.56 52.22 -1.68
N GLN A 9 11.55 51.76 -2.42
CA GLN A 9 11.35 50.34 -2.68
C GLN A 9 12.45 49.89 -3.66
N SER A 10 13.48 49.20 -3.14
CA SER A 10 14.49 48.56 -3.98
C SER A 10 13.83 47.40 -4.70
N GLY A 11 13.57 47.55 -6.00
CA GLY A 11 13.05 46.48 -6.84
C GLY A 11 14.11 45.42 -7.12
N PHE A 12 13.69 44.16 -7.29
CA PHE A 12 14.54 43.10 -7.83
C PHE A 12 14.95 43.45 -9.27
N THR A 13 16.21 43.16 -9.61
CA THR A 13 16.71 43.32 -10.98
C THR A 13 16.17 42.21 -11.89
N LEU A 14 16.01 42.50 -13.18
CA LEU A 14 15.63 41.48 -14.17
C LEU A 14 16.65 40.33 -14.23
N VAL A 15 17.93 40.64 -13.99
CA VAL A 15 19.01 39.65 -14.00
C VAL A 15 18.86 38.67 -12.82
N GLU A 16 18.50 39.14 -11.63
CA GLU A 16 18.25 38.27 -10.47
C GLU A 16 17.12 37.28 -10.75
N LEU A 17 16.03 37.74 -11.36
CA LEU A 17 14.91 36.86 -11.70
C LEU A 17 15.30 35.80 -12.75
N ILE A 18 16.11 36.18 -13.74
CA ILE A 18 16.62 35.26 -14.77
C ILE A 18 17.54 34.19 -14.15
N VAL A 19 18.47 34.59 -13.27
CA VAL A 19 19.37 33.64 -12.61
C VAL A 19 18.59 32.64 -11.77
N VAL A 20 17.55 33.09 -11.04
CA VAL A 20 16.72 32.21 -10.21
C VAL A 20 16.01 31.15 -11.06
N ILE A 21 15.35 31.53 -12.15
CA ILE A 21 14.65 30.55 -13.00
C ILE A 21 15.62 29.58 -13.69
N VAL A 22 16.84 30.02 -14.03
CA VAL A 22 17.88 29.16 -14.60
C VAL A 22 18.33 28.13 -13.57
N VAL A 23 18.60 28.55 -12.32
CA VAL A 23 18.98 27.63 -11.24
C VAL A 23 17.85 26.64 -10.95
N LEU A 24 16.61 27.11 -10.83
CA LEU A 24 15.44 26.23 -10.63
C LEU A 24 15.25 25.25 -11.80
N GLY A 25 15.52 25.67 -13.04
CA GLY A 25 15.46 24.81 -14.22
C GLY A 25 16.47 23.64 -14.17
N ILE A 26 17.72 23.92 -13.77
CA ILE A 26 18.76 22.88 -13.62
C ILE A 26 18.40 21.90 -12.50
N LEU A 27 17.92 22.41 -11.35
CA LEU A 27 17.49 21.57 -10.24
C LEU A 27 16.30 20.69 -10.63
N ALA A 28 15.31 21.24 -11.33
CA ALA A 28 14.15 20.48 -11.80
C ALA A 28 14.55 19.37 -12.78
N ALA A 29 15.42 19.66 -13.76
CA ALA A 29 15.85 18.70 -14.77
C ALA A 29 16.60 17.50 -14.16
N THR A 30 17.35 17.71 -13.09
CA THR A 30 18.12 16.64 -12.42
C THR A 30 17.34 15.91 -11.34
N ALA A 31 16.40 16.58 -10.66
CA ALA A 31 15.60 15.98 -9.58
C ALA A 31 14.42 15.15 -10.12
N LEU A 32 13.77 15.58 -11.20
CA LEU A 32 12.55 14.93 -11.70
C LEU A 32 12.75 13.45 -12.08
N PRO A 33 13.81 13.04 -12.81
CA PRO A 33 14.01 11.63 -13.14
C PRO A 33 14.21 10.75 -11.91
N LYS A 34 14.91 11.26 -10.89
CA LYS A 34 15.13 10.52 -9.63
C LYS A 34 13.84 10.34 -8.85
N PHE A 35 12.99 11.37 -8.81
CA PHE A 35 11.71 11.32 -8.08
C PHE A 35 10.75 10.27 -8.65
N ILE A 36 10.72 10.11 -9.98
CA ILE A 36 9.89 9.09 -10.66
C ILE A 36 10.34 7.68 -10.27
N ASN A 37 11.65 7.41 -10.30
CA ASN A 37 12.19 6.08 -9.96
C ASN A 37 11.91 5.70 -8.50
N VAL A 38 12.11 6.62 -7.55
CA VAL A 38 11.80 6.39 -6.12
C VAL A 38 10.32 6.09 -5.91
N SER A 39 9.44 6.74 -6.66
CA SER A 39 7.99 6.50 -6.56
C SER A 39 7.61 5.09 -7.01
N THR A 40 8.22 4.60 -8.09
CA THR A 40 8.04 3.23 -8.59
C THR A 40 8.62 2.19 -7.62
N GLU A 41 9.84 2.41 -7.12
CA GLU A 41 10.48 1.54 -6.13
C GLU A 41 9.68 1.46 -4.83
N ALA A 42 9.12 2.59 -4.36
CA ALA A 42 8.28 2.63 -3.16
C ALA A 42 7.01 1.79 -3.31
N ARG A 43 6.40 1.76 -4.50
CA ARG A 43 5.22 0.93 -4.80
C ARG A 43 5.58 -0.55 -4.90
N ALA A 44 6.68 -0.87 -5.56
CA ALA A 44 7.17 -2.25 -5.59
C ALA A 44 7.48 -2.75 -4.16
N ALA A 45 8.09 -1.91 -3.33
CA ALA A 45 8.33 -2.21 -1.92
C ALA A 45 7.05 -2.38 -1.12
N SER A 46 6.00 -1.57 -1.36
CA SER A 46 4.72 -1.71 -0.66
C SER A 46 4.01 -3.02 -1.03
N VAL A 47 4.00 -3.41 -2.31
CA VAL A 47 3.44 -4.71 -2.77
C VAL A 47 4.19 -5.88 -2.12
N ASN A 48 5.52 -5.80 -2.04
CA ASN A 48 6.31 -6.80 -1.32
C ASN A 48 6.01 -6.81 0.19
N GLY A 49 5.79 -5.63 0.78
CA GLY A 49 5.41 -5.48 2.18
C GLY A 49 4.07 -6.16 2.50
N VAL A 50 3.03 -5.90 1.70
CA VAL A 50 1.72 -6.55 1.90
C VAL A 50 1.78 -8.05 1.63
N THR A 51 2.65 -8.50 0.72
CA THR A 51 2.92 -9.94 0.51
C THR A 51 3.43 -10.60 1.80
N GLY A 52 4.35 -9.95 2.51
CA GLY A 52 4.83 -10.41 3.82
C GLY A 52 3.73 -10.39 4.88
N ALA A 53 2.92 -9.32 4.91
CA ALA A 53 1.80 -9.20 5.83
C ALA A 53 0.76 -10.31 5.63
N LEU A 54 0.42 -10.65 4.39
CA LEU A 54 -0.49 -11.75 4.04
C LEU A 54 -0.02 -13.09 4.59
N ARG A 55 1.26 -13.43 4.39
CA ARG A 55 1.85 -14.67 4.92
C ARG A 55 1.79 -14.72 6.45
N SER A 56 2.07 -13.60 7.10
CA SER A 56 1.97 -13.49 8.56
C SER A 56 0.52 -13.62 9.05
N ALA A 57 -0.44 -12.97 8.38
CA ALA A 57 -1.85 -13.04 8.72
C ALA A 57 -2.40 -14.47 8.61
N VAL A 58 -2.12 -15.15 7.49
CA VAL A 58 -2.54 -16.55 7.28
C VAL A 58 -1.96 -17.47 8.35
N SER A 59 -0.65 -17.36 8.63
CA SER A 59 0.00 -18.23 9.63
C SER A 59 -0.51 -17.97 11.04
N LEU A 60 -0.79 -16.71 11.41
CA LEU A 60 -1.31 -16.36 12.73
C LEU A 60 -2.75 -16.83 12.93
N VAL A 61 -3.61 -16.66 11.92
CA VAL A 61 -4.99 -17.16 11.94
C VAL A 61 -5.00 -18.69 12.05
N GLN A 62 -4.20 -19.39 11.24
CA GLN A 62 -4.10 -20.85 11.32
C GLN A 62 -3.58 -21.32 12.68
N ALA A 63 -2.54 -20.68 13.22
CA ALA A 63 -2.03 -21.03 14.54
C ALA A 63 -3.12 -20.91 15.62
N LYS A 64 -3.92 -19.84 15.56
CA LYS A 64 -5.06 -19.65 16.48
C LYS A 64 -6.17 -20.67 16.25
N TYR A 65 -6.48 -20.99 15.00
CA TYR A 65 -7.45 -22.01 14.63
C TYR A 65 -7.11 -23.38 15.24
N TYR A 66 -5.87 -23.85 15.03
CA TYR A 66 -5.44 -25.14 15.56
C TYR A 66 -5.27 -25.12 17.08
N ALA A 67 -4.85 -24.00 17.67
CA ALA A 67 -4.78 -23.85 19.12
C ALA A 67 -6.16 -23.95 19.80
N ALA A 68 -7.24 -23.54 19.11
CA ALA A 68 -8.61 -23.68 19.61
C ALA A 68 -9.14 -25.12 19.55
N GLY A 69 -8.54 -26.00 18.73
CA GLY A 69 -8.88 -27.42 18.64
C GLY A 69 -10.23 -27.75 17.99
N ASN A 70 -11.01 -26.75 17.57
CA ASN A 70 -12.29 -26.96 16.89
C ASN A 70 -12.12 -26.90 15.36
N THR A 71 -11.94 -28.07 14.74
CA THR A 71 -11.78 -28.20 13.28
C THR A 71 -13.06 -27.99 12.47
N ALA A 72 -14.21 -27.81 13.13
CA ALA A 72 -15.46 -27.41 12.49
C ALA A 72 -15.70 -25.90 12.54
N ALA A 73 -14.84 -25.14 13.22
CA ALA A 73 -14.99 -23.69 13.30
C ALA A 73 -14.87 -23.05 11.91
N THR A 74 -15.74 -22.09 11.64
CA THR A 74 -15.73 -21.24 10.44
C THR A 74 -15.31 -19.81 10.74
N THR A 75 -15.01 -19.52 12.00
CA THR A 75 -14.57 -18.21 12.48
C THR A 75 -13.50 -18.38 13.56
N VAL A 76 -12.49 -17.52 13.53
CA VAL A 76 -11.45 -17.39 14.56
C VAL A 76 -11.52 -15.98 15.13
N THR A 77 -11.56 -15.87 16.45
CA THR A 77 -11.42 -14.57 17.14
C THR A 77 -9.96 -14.29 17.45
N MET A 78 -9.45 -13.19 16.93
CA MET A 78 -8.06 -12.75 17.10
C MET A 78 -7.88 -11.99 18.42
N GLN A 79 -6.64 -11.65 18.79
CA GLN A 79 -6.34 -11.00 20.09
C GLN A 79 -6.95 -9.59 20.21
N ASP A 80 -7.11 -8.91 19.08
CA ASP A 80 -7.75 -7.60 18.98
C ASP A 80 -9.29 -7.68 19.01
N GLY A 81 -9.85 -8.88 19.16
CA GLY A 81 -11.29 -9.12 19.16
C GLY A 81 -11.91 -9.22 17.75
N SER A 82 -11.11 -9.07 16.68
CA SER A 82 -11.60 -9.22 15.32
C SER A 82 -12.00 -10.66 15.03
N ALA A 83 -13.12 -10.83 14.31
CA ALA A 83 -13.60 -12.12 13.86
C ALA A 83 -13.15 -12.36 12.42
N VAL A 84 -12.32 -13.39 12.22
CA VAL A 84 -11.81 -13.80 10.91
C VAL A 84 -12.55 -15.03 10.43
N THR A 85 -13.23 -14.93 9.29
CA THR A 85 -13.85 -16.09 8.62
C THR A 85 -12.78 -17.00 8.04
N VAL A 86 -12.87 -18.30 8.35
CA VAL A 86 -11.92 -19.32 7.92
C VAL A 86 -12.62 -20.51 7.29
N ALA A 87 -11.89 -21.25 6.44
CA ALA A 87 -12.33 -22.54 5.94
C ALA A 87 -12.23 -23.60 7.05
N ALA A 88 -13.34 -24.29 7.31
CA ALA A 88 -13.36 -25.41 8.24
C ALA A 88 -12.36 -26.52 7.81
N GLY A 89 -11.81 -27.22 8.79
CA GLY A 89 -10.77 -28.25 8.61
C GLY A 89 -9.36 -27.72 8.39
N THR A 90 -9.18 -26.53 7.80
CA THR A 90 -7.86 -26.00 7.42
C THR A 90 -7.46 -24.72 8.16
N GLY A 91 -8.43 -23.96 8.67
CA GLY A 91 -8.18 -22.66 9.33
C GLY A 91 -7.68 -21.58 8.39
N ILE A 92 -7.74 -21.80 7.07
CA ILE A 92 -7.30 -20.83 6.06
C ILE A 92 -8.28 -19.64 6.05
N PRO A 93 -7.82 -18.38 6.17
CA PRO A 93 -8.70 -17.22 6.03
C PRO A 93 -9.43 -17.23 4.70
N ALA A 94 -10.75 -17.03 4.71
CA ALA A 94 -11.53 -16.99 3.48
C ALA A 94 -11.06 -15.83 2.58
N GLY A 95 -11.20 -15.99 1.26
CA GLY A 95 -10.90 -14.94 0.28
C GLY A 95 -11.96 -13.84 0.24
N THR A 96 -12.28 -13.25 1.39
CA THR A 96 -13.33 -12.23 1.56
C THR A 96 -12.84 -11.14 2.50
N ALA A 97 -13.56 -10.02 2.54
CA ALA A 97 -13.29 -8.94 3.49
C ALA A 97 -13.36 -9.41 4.95
N ALA A 98 -14.28 -10.33 5.27
CA ALA A 98 -14.39 -10.91 6.61
C ALA A 98 -13.35 -12.02 6.90
N GLY A 99 -12.69 -12.54 5.87
CA GLY A 99 -11.59 -13.50 6.00
C GLY A 99 -10.24 -12.82 5.98
N ILE A 100 -9.50 -12.94 4.88
CA ILE A 100 -8.15 -12.38 4.74
C ILE A 100 -8.11 -10.85 4.96
N GLY A 101 -9.18 -10.13 4.60
CA GLY A 101 -9.29 -8.69 4.86
C GLY A 101 -9.25 -8.36 6.35
N ALA A 102 -10.05 -9.07 7.16
CA ALA A 102 -10.06 -8.93 8.61
C ALA A 102 -8.74 -9.41 9.24
N ALA A 103 -8.13 -10.46 8.68
CA ALA A 103 -6.86 -11.00 9.17
C ALA A 103 -5.67 -10.03 9.02
N LEU A 104 -5.69 -9.15 8.01
CA LEU A 104 -4.64 -8.15 7.78
C LEU A 104 -4.74 -6.93 8.69
N GLN A 105 -5.87 -6.72 9.38
CA GLN A 105 -6.20 -5.57 10.24
C GLN A 105 -6.25 -4.19 9.53
N SER A 106 -5.48 -3.98 8.47
CA SER A 106 -5.53 -2.79 7.62
C SER A 106 -5.17 -3.13 6.17
N THR A 107 -5.91 -2.53 5.25
CA THR A 107 -5.61 -2.56 3.81
C THR A 107 -5.39 -1.15 3.27
N GLU A 108 -5.03 -0.21 4.14
CA GLU A 108 -4.78 1.18 3.74
C GLU A 108 -3.68 1.26 2.67
N GLY A 109 -3.90 2.11 1.68
CA GLY A 109 -3.01 2.21 0.52
C GLY A 109 -3.21 1.11 -0.52
N PHE A 110 -4.11 0.15 -0.32
CA PHE A 110 -4.44 -0.89 -1.29
C PHE A 110 -5.94 -0.92 -1.65
N THR A 111 -6.22 -1.05 -2.94
CA THR A 111 -7.51 -1.51 -3.44
C THR A 111 -7.50 -3.03 -3.43
N VAL A 112 -8.45 -3.63 -2.73
CA VAL A 112 -8.57 -5.08 -2.61
C VAL A 112 -9.78 -5.57 -3.38
N ASP A 113 -9.56 -6.55 -4.27
CA ASP A 113 -10.62 -7.18 -5.05
C ASP A 113 -10.98 -8.55 -4.45
N TYR A 114 -12.19 -8.67 -3.92
CA TYR A 114 -12.73 -9.90 -3.35
C TYR A 114 -13.73 -10.61 -4.29
N THR A 115 -13.83 -10.21 -5.55
CA THR A 115 -14.80 -10.80 -6.51
C THR A 115 -14.58 -12.29 -6.70
N THR A 116 -13.32 -12.74 -6.65
CA THR A 116 -12.93 -14.14 -6.80
C THR A 116 -12.18 -14.59 -5.56
N ALA A 117 -12.83 -15.40 -4.71
CA ALA A 117 -12.26 -15.83 -3.42
C ALA A 117 -10.93 -16.63 -3.55
N THR A 118 -10.68 -17.24 -4.70
CA THR A 118 -9.43 -17.97 -5.00
C THR A 118 -8.34 -17.08 -5.62
N ALA A 119 -8.63 -15.81 -5.89
CA ALA A 119 -7.73 -14.87 -6.54
C ALA A 119 -7.98 -13.44 -6.01
N VAL A 120 -7.92 -13.26 -4.69
CA VAL A 120 -8.08 -11.95 -4.06
C VAL A 120 -6.84 -11.11 -4.36
N THR A 121 -6.99 -9.98 -5.05
CA THR A 121 -5.85 -9.14 -5.44
C THR A 121 -5.71 -7.91 -4.55
N PHE A 122 -4.46 -7.55 -4.25
CA PHE A 122 -4.09 -6.36 -3.50
C PHE A 122 -3.24 -5.47 -4.41
N ARG A 123 -3.79 -4.33 -4.79
CA ARG A 123 -3.15 -3.37 -5.70
C ARG A 123 -3.02 -2.00 -5.04
N PRO A 124 -1.90 -1.27 -5.16
CA PRO A 124 -1.79 0.07 -4.63
C PRO A 124 -2.90 0.99 -5.14
N THR A 125 -3.47 1.83 -4.27
CA THR A 125 -4.58 2.74 -4.61
C THR A 125 -4.18 3.87 -5.56
N SER A 126 -2.88 4.15 -5.67
CA SER A 126 -2.37 5.23 -6.52
C SER A 126 -1.04 4.87 -7.18
N GLY A 127 -0.90 5.27 -8.45
CA GLY A 127 0.37 5.30 -9.16
C GLY A 127 0.91 3.95 -9.68
N GLY A 128 0.13 2.87 -9.71
CA GLY A 128 0.52 1.61 -10.35
C GLY A 128 -0.44 1.20 -11.44
N SER A 129 0.00 0.35 -12.37
CA SER A 129 -0.91 -0.30 -13.33
C SER A 129 -1.73 -1.40 -12.65
N ALA A 130 -2.72 -1.96 -13.37
CA ALA A 130 -3.45 -3.14 -12.90
C ALA A 130 -2.55 -4.37 -12.61
N THR A 131 -1.31 -4.38 -13.08
CA THR A 131 -0.37 -5.49 -12.86
C THR A 131 0.55 -5.29 -11.66
N CYS A 132 0.56 -4.12 -11.00
CA CYS A 132 1.31 -3.90 -9.75
C CYS A 132 0.51 -4.46 -8.58
N GLN A 133 0.61 -5.78 -8.31
CA GLN A 133 -0.27 -6.44 -7.35
C GLN A 133 0.30 -7.75 -6.80
N VAL A 134 -0.30 -8.22 -5.72
CA VAL A 134 -0.16 -9.61 -5.23
C VAL A 134 -1.54 -10.25 -5.12
N ALA A 135 -1.61 -11.56 -5.35
CA ALA A 135 -2.84 -12.33 -5.22
C ALA A 135 -2.78 -13.34 -4.06
N TYR A 136 -3.92 -13.53 -3.41
CA TYR A 136 -4.14 -14.50 -2.35
C TYR A 136 -5.22 -15.49 -2.75
N ASN A 137 -4.96 -16.78 -2.54
CA ASN A 137 -5.90 -17.84 -2.79
C ASN A 137 -6.59 -18.29 -1.49
N GLY A 138 -7.85 -17.89 -1.31
CA GLY A 138 -8.63 -18.19 -0.10
C GLY A 138 -9.03 -19.64 0.11
N THR A 139 -8.69 -20.55 -0.80
CA THR A 139 -8.91 -22.00 -0.64
C THR A 139 -7.65 -22.71 -0.18
N THR A 140 -6.49 -22.32 -0.71
CA THR A 140 -5.19 -22.96 -0.41
C THR A 140 -4.37 -22.21 0.62
N GLY A 141 -4.70 -20.94 0.89
CA GLY A 141 -3.92 -20.07 1.75
C GLY A 141 -2.60 -19.62 1.12
N LEU A 142 -2.39 -19.90 -0.18
CA LEU A 142 -1.19 -19.51 -0.91
C LEU A 142 -1.23 -18.04 -1.30
N ILE A 143 -0.06 -17.41 -1.24
CA ILE A 143 0.17 -16.05 -1.72
C ILE A 143 1.04 -16.18 -2.96
N ASP A 144 0.53 -15.71 -4.10
CA ASP A 144 1.26 -15.75 -5.35
C ASP A 144 2.50 -14.86 -5.30
N THR A 145 3.44 -15.13 -6.20
CA THR A 145 4.59 -14.23 -6.38
C THR A 145 4.10 -12.83 -6.75
N PRO A 146 4.52 -11.77 -6.04
CA PRO A 146 4.07 -10.42 -6.34
C PRO A 146 4.53 -9.99 -7.73
N VAL A 147 3.64 -9.35 -8.48
CA VAL A 147 3.94 -8.77 -9.79
C VAL A 147 4.23 -7.29 -9.58
N VAL A 148 5.49 -6.90 -9.79
CA VAL A 148 5.98 -5.52 -9.55
C VAL A 148 6.43 -4.79 -10.82
N SER A 149 6.36 -5.44 -11.98
CA SER A 149 6.83 -4.88 -13.26
C SER A 149 5.97 -3.70 -13.76
N GLY A 150 4.78 -3.50 -13.20
CA GLY A 150 3.88 -2.39 -13.53
C GLY A 150 3.69 -1.38 -12.40
N CYS A 151 4.57 -1.43 -11.39
CA CYS A 151 4.75 -0.38 -10.41
C CYS A 151 5.70 0.69 -11.00
#